data_AF-A0A2B4SV11-F1
#
_entry.id   AF-A0A2B4SV11-F1
#
_cell.length_a   1.000
_cell.length_b   1.000
_cell.length_c   1.000
_cell.angle_alpha   90.00
_cell.angle_beta   90.00
_cell.angle_gamma   90.00
#
_symmetry.space_group_name_H-M   'P 1'
#
loop_
_entity.id
_entity.type
_entity.pdbx_description
1 polymer ?
#
loop_
_entity_poly.entity_id
_entity_poly.type
_entity_poly.pdbx_seq_one_letter_code
_entity_poly.pdbx_strand_id
1 'polypeptide(L)'
;MGNQSSSEEIKLGDKIGEGSYGEVFKAVWNGRRVAAKRIRPVFFEGDYDGSIRAAFLEKFKKEWEILRSIEHKNIVQYYTAIIPPSPESPIIVTELLENDLAKHIRDSTTKPKVPFSDVIKIMLDVAEGLHYIHTLKEPLVHRDLASKNVLLTKKLHAKIADLGQAKAFPRGAMYATAMPGTPVYAAPETYPKRLGGLPWGDKARYTEKIDIFSFGAMLLEIIIGHLPVNDLPDPILEDGEIVPEYIRRSEDLEEMGPDHPLHNLVLKCLENIPEKRPSAREIEEELLKFSKSVCSPSGDKVGAMSHVHYDHKFKLVVLGESGVGKTSIVTRFLKTDSQLSELVLPSTLQSEDHFERLRFRDKSVHLHIVDVGGHKFTKASSLVPQIFRRARGAVIVFDLLSEMSFLEVPNWVEVVRDTCGEEIPIVLVGNKDDELERWVDSRQVEEFVDREKLFYIESSAKSGKNIDEIFSVLVDLMIQCESQKEGEATTSDLVASFKETFSNRDASQEKSPIAERFLTPPCEALGPGVIVLNEEKEKKGTTSSTEQDKSDKKKSGCCLLN
;
A
#
# COMPACT_ATOMS: atom_id res chain seq x y z
N MET A 1 43.87 16.42 -17.76
CA MET A 1 44.87 16.63 -16.69
C MET A 1 45.63 17.91 -16.99
N GLY A 2 45.54 18.88 -16.08
CA GLY A 2 46.20 20.19 -16.17
C GLY A 2 45.58 21.15 -15.15
N ASN A 3 46.32 21.41 -14.07
CA ASN A 3 46.03 22.24 -12.89
C ASN A 3 44.95 21.78 -11.90
N GLN A 4 45.40 21.39 -10.70
CA GLN A 4 44.86 21.77 -9.38
C GLN A 4 45.91 21.34 -8.32
N SER A 5 46.96 22.13 -8.13
CA SER A 5 47.15 23.01 -6.96
C SER A 5 47.12 22.26 -5.60
N SER A 6 48.31 22.10 -5.04
CA SER A 6 48.65 21.92 -3.62
C SER A 6 47.51 21.94 -2.59
N SER A 7 47.35 20.83 -1.86
CA SER A 7 46.69 20.73 -0.54
C SER A 7 45.33 21.45 -0.43
N GLU A 8 44.27 20.82 -0.94
CA GLU A 8 42.92 21.14 -0.47
C GLU A 8 42.81 20.72 1.00
N GLU A 9 43.04 21.65 1.94
CA GLU A 9 42.89 21.39 3.38
C GLU A 9 41.41 21.19 3.71
N ILE A 10 40.93 19.95 3.61
CA ILE A 10 39.70 19.53 4.28
C ILE A 10 40.00 19.24 5.74
N LYS A 11 39.30 19.93 6.65
CA LYS A 11 39.40 19.70 8.10
C LYS A 11 38.16 18.93 8.54
N LEU A 12 38.33 17.63 8.76
CA LEU A 12 37.28 16.77 9.29
C LEU A 12 37.01 17.13 10.76
N GLY A 13 35.74 17.22 11.12
CA GLY A 13 35.25 17.40 12.48
C GLY A 13 34.43 16.18 12.90
N ASP A 14 33.30 16.41 13.57
CA ASP A 14 32.47 15.35 14.13
C ASP A 14 31.91 14.40 13.06
N LYS A 15 31.93 13.11 13.37
CA LYS A 15 31.21 12.08 12.60
C LYS A 15 29.71 12.29 12.78
N ILE A 16 28.97 12.35 11.67
CA ILE A 16 27.52 12.58 11.66
C ILE A 16 26.72 11.43 11.06
N GLY A 17 27.38 10.50 10.36
CA GLY A 17 26.71 9.36 9.77
C GLY A 17 27.68 8.23 9.43
N GLU A 18 27.12 7.03 9.30
CA GLU A 18 27.85 5.83 8.93
C GLU A 18 26.95 4.94 8.08
N GLY A 19 27.48 4.43 6.97
CA GLY A 19 26.77 3.52 6.08
C GLY A 19 27.68 2.39 5.60
N SER A 20 27.15 1.51 4.74
CA SER A 20 27.89 0.39 4.16
C SER A 20 29.11 0.85 3.35
N TYR A 21 29.00 1.97 2.63
CA TYR A 21 30.02 2.46 1.71
C TYR A 21 31.01 3.47 2.32
N GLY A 22 30.72 4.04 3.49
CA GLY A 22 31.55 5.12 4.04
C GLY A 22 31.06 5.73 5.34
N GLU A 23 31.88 6.63 5.86
CA GLU A 23 31.63 7.43 7.05
C GLU A 23 31.45 8.89 6.65
N VAL A 24 30.46 9.58 7.22
CA VAL A 24 30.17 10.99 6.91
C VAL A 24 30.55 11.86 8.10
N PHE A 25 31.33 12.91 7.83
CA PHE A 25 31.81 13.87 8.81
C PHE A 25 31.30 15.27 8.47
N LYS A 26 31.03 16.08 9.50
CA LYS A 26 31.08 17.55 9.34
C LYS A 26 32.50 17.93 9.03
N ALA A 27 32.70 18.82 8.08
CA ALA A 27 34.04 19.29 7.73
C ALA A 27 34.04 20.76 7.31
N VAL A 28 35.23 21.33 7.25
CA VAL A 28 35.48 22.64 6.65
C VAL A 28 36.37 22.44 5.43
N TRP A 29 35.90 22.84 4.26
CA TRP A 29 36.64 22.80 3.00
C TRP A 29 36.62 24.21 2.39
N ASN A 30 37.81 24.77 2.15
CA ASN A 30 37.97 26.15 1.64
C ASN A 30 37.18 27.21 2.44
N GLY A 31 37.18 27.07 3.77
CA GLY A 31 36.43 27.95 4.69
C GLY A 31 34.91 27.73 4.71
N ARG A 32 34.37 26.84 3.88
CA ARG A 32 32.94 26.48 3.84
C ARG A 32 32.68 25.25 4.71
N ARG A 33 31.58 25.27 5.48
CA ARG A 33 31.09 24.08 6.18
C ARG A 33 30.45 23.12 5.18
N VAL A 34 30.86 21.85 5.22
CA VAL A 34 30.50 20.81 4.24
C VAL A 34 30.26 19.48 4.94
N ALA A 35 29.63 18.55 4.24
CA ALA A 35 29.63 17.13 4.62
C ALA A 35 30.72 16.40 3.81
N ALA A 36 31.49 15.56 4.48
CA ALA A 36 32.60 14.82 3.91
C ALA A 36 32.36 13.32 4.09
N LYS A 37 32.03 12.61 3.01
CA LYS A 37 31.85 11.16 3.01
C LYS A 37 33.17 10.48 2.63
N ARG A 38 33.85 9.90 3.62
CA ARG A 38 35.07 9.12 3.44
C ARG A 38 34.70 7.66 3.14
N ILE A 39 35.18 7.13 2.02
CA ILE A 39 35.02 5.72 1.67
C ILE A 39 35.76 4.86 2.69
N ARG A 40 35.22 3.71 3.08
CA ARG A 40 35.86 2.87 4.10
C ARG A 40 37.21 2.31 3.62
N PRO A 41 38.25 2.30 4.47
CA PRO A 41 39.54 1.69 4.13
C PRO A 41 39.46 0.20 3.78
N VAL A 42 38.46 -0.52 4.33
CA VAL A 42 38.25 -1.96 4.09
C VAL A 42 38.11 -2.32 2.61
N PHE A 43 37.63 -1.40 1.76
CA PHE A 43 37.55 -1.62 0.31
C PHE A 43 38.92 -1.69 -0.39
N PHE A 44 39.99 -1.31 0.31
CA PHE A 44 41.37 -1.29 -0.17
C PHE A 44 42.28 -2.18 0.70
N GLU A 45 41.73 -2.96 1.64
CA GLU A 45 42.51 -3.91 2.43
C GLU A 45 43.05 -5.04 1.54
N GLY A 46 44.34 -5.37 1.71
CA GLY A 46 45.01 -6.38 0.89
C GLY A 46 45.41 -5.93 -0.52
N ASP A 47 45.29 -4.63 -0.84
CA ASP A 47 45.70 -4.05 -2.13
C ASP A 47 47.22 -3.80 -2.18
N TYR A 48 48.02 -4.86 -2.10
CA TYR A 48 49.49 -4.78 -2.06
C TYR A 48 50.12 -4.21 -3.33
N ASP A 49 49.46 -4.38 -4.48
CA ASP A 49 49.93 -3.92 -5.80
C ASP A 49 49.20 -2.67 -6.33
N GLY A 50 48.20 -2.16 -5.59
CA GLY A 50 47.42 -0.98 -5.96
C GLY A 50 46.35 -1.24 -7.04
N SER A 51 46.16 -2.48 -7.49
CA SER A 51 45.22 -2.85 -8.54
C SER A 51 43.76 -2.65 -8.13
N ILE A 52 43.41 -2.96 -6.89
CA ILE A 52 42.04 -2.82 -6.35
C ILE A 52 41.68 -1.33 -6.28
N ARG A 53 42.59 -0.50 -5.75
CA ARG A 53 42.41 0.96 -5.72
C ARG A 53 42.34 1.55 -7.12
N ALA A 54 43.18 1.10 -8.06
CA ALA A 54 43.15 1.59 -9.43
C ALA A 54 41.80 1.31 -10.10
N ALA A 55 41.31 0.07 -10.01
CA ALA A 55 40.01 -0.32 -10.56
C ALA A 55 38.84 0.44 -9.89
N PHE A 56 38.89 0.60 -8.57
CA PHE A 56 37.91 1.41 -7.84
C PHE A 56 37.92 2.86 -8.31
N LEU A 57 39.10 3.49 -8.41
CA LEU A 57 39.23 4.89 -8.82
C LEU A 57 38.79 5.12 -10.26
N GLU A 58 38.97 4.15 -11.16
CA GLU A 58 38.45 4.23 -12.53
C GLU A 58 36.91 4.28 -12.53
N LYS A 59 36.26 3.36 -11.82
CA LYS A 59 34.80 3.35 -11.67
C LYS A 59 34.29 4.61 -10.97
N PHE A 60 34.95 5.01 -9.89
CA PHE A 60 34.64 6.20 -9.11
C PHE A 60 34.76 7.47 -9.97
N LYS A 61 35.81 7.62 -10.78
CA LYS A 61 35.95 8.76 -11.70
C LYS A 61 34.79 8.84 -12.68
N LYS A 62 34.38 7.71 -13.27
CA LYS A 62 33.25 7.67 -14.20
C LYS A 62 31.94 8.08 -13.52
N GLU A 63 31.69 7.59 -12.31
CA GLU A 63 30.51 7.96 -11.52
C GLU A 63 30.58 9.42 -11.07
N TRP A 64 31.76 9.90 -10.68
CA TRP A 64 31.99 11.27 -10.24
C TRP A 64 31.68 12.31 -11.31
N GLU A 65 32.03 12.06 -12.58
CA GLU A 65 31.70 12.97 -13.67
C GLU A 65 30.18 13.17 -13.81
N ILE A 66 29.39 12.11 -13.59
CA ILE A 66 27.92 12.21 -13.58
C ILE A 66 27.46 12.99 -12.35
N LEU A 67 27.92 12.62 -11.15
CA LEU A 67 27.51 13.26 -9.90
C LEU A 67 27.82 14.76 -9.85
N ARG A 68 28.98 15.17 -10.38
CA ARG A 68 29.38 16.58 -10.43
C ARG A 68 28.56 17.40 -11.43
N SER A 69 28.00 16.75 -12.46
CA SER A 69 27.17 17.42 -13.46
C SER A 69 25.72 17.67 -13.00
N ILE A 70 25.31 17.05 -11.89
CA ILE A 70 23.97 17.19 -11.34
C ILE A 70 23.88 18.48 -10.54
N GLU A 71 22.95 19.34 -10.94
CA GLU A 71 22.63 20.59 -10.25
C GLU A 71 21.11 20.75 -10.21
N HIS A 72 20.54 20.57 -9.02
CA HIS A 72 19.10 20.70 -8.79
C HIS A 72 18.81 21.13 -7.34
N LYS A 73 17.78 21.95 -7.14
CA LYS A 73 17.45 22.47 -5.79
C LYS A 73 17.07 21.37 -4.79
N ASN A 74 16.55 20.23 -5.28
CA ASN A 74 16.15 19.07 -4.46
C ASN A 74 17.12 17.89 -4.56
N ILE A 75 18.36 18.11 -4.97
CA ILE A 75 19.43 17.12 -4.92
C ILE A 75 20.60 17.73 -4.16
N VAL A 76 21.25 16.93 -3.34
CA VAL A 76 22.44 17.37 -2.60
C VAL A 76 23.53 17.80 -3.59
N GLN A 77 24.01 19.02 -3.43
CA GLN A 77 25.09 19.55 -4.24
C GLN A 77 26.41 18.85 -3.93
N TYR A 78 27.00 18.25 -4.96
CA TYR A 78 28.36 17.73 -4.93
C TYR A 78 29.33 18.87 -5.26
N TYR A 79 30.35 19.07 -4.41
CA TYR A 79 31.35 20.13 -4.60
C TYR A 79 32.64 19.60 -5.22
N THR A 80 33.24 18.58 -4.61
CA THR A 80 34.49 17.99 -5.08
C THR A 80 34.64 16.55 -4.59
N ALA A 81 35.57 15.82 -5.18
CA ALA A 81 36.05 14.55 -4.67
C ALA A 81 37.56 14.68 -4.42
N ILE A 82 37.99 14.42 -3.20
CA ILE A 82 39.38 14.43 -2.78
C ILE A 82 39.90 13.01 -2.88
N ILE A 83 40.93 12.81 -3.71
CA ILE A 83 41.57 11.51 -3.93
C ILE A 83 43.00 11.60 -3.39
N PRO A 84 43.22 11.37 -2.08
CA PRO A 84 44.56 11.40 -1.53
C PRO A 84 45.39 10.21 -2.05
N PRO A 85 46.73 10.24 -1.95
CA PRO A 85 47.56 9.08 -2.24
C PRO A 85 47.27 7.93 -1.24
N SER A 86 47.63 6.70 -1.61
CA SER A 86 47.61 5.56 -0.68
C SER A 86 48.47 5.89 0.56
N PRO A 87 48.05 5.53 1.78
CA PRO A 87 46.94 4.64 2.17
C PRO A 87 45.59 5.33 2.42
N GLU A 88 45.49 6.65 2.21
CA GLU A 88 44.28 7.38 2.56
C GLU A 88 43.11 7.08 1.61
N SER A 89 41.90 7.04 2.17
CA SER A 89 40.68 6.73 1.41
C SER A 89 40.09 7.96 0.72
N PRO A 90 39.48 7.83 -0.47
CA PRO A 90 38.80 8.93 -1.16
C PRO A 90 37.68 9.55 -0.31
N ILE A 91 37.46 10.85 -0.50
CA ILE A 91 36.45 11.64 0.22
C ILE A 91 35.57 12.38 -0.79
N ILE A 92 34.26 12.21 -0.69
CA ILE A 92 33.28 13.01 -1.44
C ILE A 92 32.86 14.18 -0.57
N VAL A 93 32.93 15.40 -1.11
CA VAL A 93 32.55 16.62 -0.42
C VAL A 93 31.23 17.15 -0.99
N THR A 94 30.24 17.33 -0.14
CA THR A 94 28.90 17.82 -0.50
C THR A 94 28.46 18.98 0.39
N GLU A 95 27.34 19.62 0.06
CA GLU A 95 26.68 20.54 0.99
C GLU A 95 26.32 19.83 2.31
N LEU A 96 26.37 20.59 3.41
CA LEU A 96 25.96 20.14 4.74
C LEU A 96 24.51 20.55 5.00
N LEU A 97 23.67 19.58 5.35
CA LEU A 97 22.27 19.76 5.71
C LEU A 97 22.04 19.47 7.21
N GLU A 98 20.87 19.84 7.74
CA GLU A 98 20.63 19.82 9.19
C GLU A 98 20.38 18.42 9.72
N ASN A 99 19.53 17.66 9.03
CA ASN A 99 19.14 16.31 9.43
C ASN A 99 18.57 15.50 8.26
N ASP A 100 18.48 14.18 8.41
CA ASP A 100 17.73 13.32 7.49
C ASP A 100 16.25 13.21 7.88
N LEU A 101 15.41 12.83 6.91
CA LEU A 101 13.97 12.68 7.09
C LEU A 101 13.65 11.56 8.10
N ALA A 102 14.41 10.46 8.10
CA ALA A 102 14.18 9.37 9.05
C ALA A 102 14.34 9.85 10.49
N LYS A 103 15.39 10.65 10.76
CA LYS A 103 15.61 11.25 12.08
C LYS A 103 14.60 12.34 12.39
N HIS A 104 14.17 13.13 11.41
CA HIS A 104 13.08 14.10 11.60
C HIS A 104 11.77 13.43 12.06
N ILE A 105 11.41 12.29 11.47
CA ILE A 105 10.24 11.50 11.88
C ILE A 105 10.44 10.90 13.28
N ARG A 106 11.60 10.29 13.54
CA ARG A 106 11.88 9.63 14.84
C ARG A 106 11.92 10.61 16.02
N ASP A 107 12.53 11.78 15.84
CA ASP A 107 12.73 12.75 16.90
C ASP A 107 11.48 13.63 17.13
N SER A 108 10.47 13.53 16.27
CA SER A 108 9.22 14.29 16.41
C SER A 108 8.41 13.81 17.61
N THR A 109 7.89 14.78 18.36
CA THR A 109 7.04 14.57 19.54
C THR A 109 5.58 14.91 19.29
N THR A 110 5.24 15.38 18.08
CA THR A 110 3.87 15.76 17.71
C THR A 110 3.03 14.55 17.28
N LYS A 111 1.70 14.72 17.27
CA LYS A 111 0.76 13.78 16.65
C LYS A 111 -0.16 14.55 15.69
N PRO A 112 -0.13 14.28 14.37
CA PRO A 112 0.78 13.37 13.67
C PRO A 112 2.26 13.78 13.81
N LYS A 113 3.20 12.86 13.59
CA LYS A 113 4.64 13.14 13.73
C LYS A 113 5.14 14.16 12.71
N VAL A 114 4.56 14.18 11.52
CA VAL A 114 4.80 15.20 10.51
C VAL A 114 3.46 15.81 10.11
N PRO A 115 3.27 17.13 10.26
CA PRO A 115 2.04 17.80 9.81
C PRO A 115 1.81 17.61 8.31
N PHE A 116 0.53 17.51 7.90
CA PHE A 116 0.18 17.26 6.50
C PHE A 116 0.79 18.28 5.51
N SER A 117 0.86 19.56 5.88
CA SER A 117 1.51 20.58 5.06
C SER A 117 2.99 20.29 4.81
N ASP A 118 3.68 19.79 5.84
CA ASP A 118 5.10 19.44 5.76
C ASP A 118 5.29 18.14 4.99
N VAL A 119 4.37 17.17 5.11
CA VAL A 119 4.34 15.97 4.25
C VAL A 119 4.28 16.38 2.78
N ILE A 120 3.31 17.21 2.40
CA ILE A 120 3.17 17.67 1.00
C ILE A 120 4.45 18.39 0.55
N LYS A 121 4.99 19.30 1.37
CA LYS A 121 6.18 20.06 1.05
C LYS A 121 7.40 19.18 0.82
N ILE A 122 7.70 18.29 1.76
CA ILE A 122 8.86 17.39 1.73
C ILE A 122 8.73 16.43 0.55
N MET A 123 7.57 15.81 0.36
CA MET A 123 7.39 14.80 -0.68
C MET A 123 7.31 15.40 -2.07
N LEU A 124 6.83 16.65 -2.21
CA LEU A 124 6.91 17.40 -3.46
C LEU A 124 8.37 17.69 -3.84
N ASP A 125 9.17 18.17 -2.88
CA ASP A 125 10.60 18.41 -3.08
C ASP A 125 11.31 17.10 -3.53
N VAL A 126 10.99 15.96 -2.91
CA VAL A 126 11.52 14.65 -3.34
C VAL A 126 11.05 14.29 -4.75
N ALA A 127 9.77 14.47 -5.07
CA ALA A 127 9.22 14.15 -6.40
C ALA A 127 9.89 14.98 -7.50
N GLU A 128 10.12 16.28 -7.27
CA GLU A 128 10.83 17.17 -8.20
C GLU A 128 12.30 16.74 -8.41
N GLY A 129 13.00 16.37 -7.33
CA GLY A 129 14.36 15.83 -7.42
C GLY A 129 14.42 14.52 -8.19
N LEU A 130 13.45 13.64 -7.98
CA LEU A 130 13.35 12.35 -8.66
C LEU A 130 13.01 12.53 -10.16
N HIS A 131 12.09 13.44 -10.47
CA HIS A 131 11.74 13.81 -11.84
C HIS A 131 12.97 14.31 -12.60
N TYR A 132 13.80 15.16 -11.98
CA TYR A 132 15.03 15.65 -12.59
C TYR A 132 15.99 14.49 -12.97
N ILE A 133 16.32 13.58 -12.04
CA ILE A 133 17.29 12.50 -12.34
C ILE A 133 16.76 11.49 -13.35
N HIS A 134 15.45 11.24 -13.35
CA HIS A 134 14.81 10.32 -14.30
C HIS A 134 14.69 10.90 -15.72
N THR A 135 14.76 12.23 -15.88
CA THR A 135 14.65 12.91 -17.18
C THR A 135 15.97 13.35 -17.80
N LEU A 136 17.10 13.08 -17.13
CA LEU A 136 18.42 13.26 -17.71
C LEU A 136 18.55 12.50 -19.05
N LYS A 137 19.45 12.97 -19.92
CA LYS A 137 19.72 12.33 -21.22
C LYS A 137 20.00 10.82 -21.07
N GLU A 138 20.74 10.47 -20.02
CA GLU A 138 20.85 9.12 -19.49
C GLU A 138 20.14 9.10 -18.14
N PRO A 139 18.91 8.57 -18.07
CA PRO A 139 18.15 8.49 -16.82
C PRO A 139 18.97 7.83 -15.71
N LEU A 140 19.04 8.50 -14.57
CA LEU A 140 19.75 8.03 -13.40
C LEU A 140 18.75 7.44 -12.42
N VAL A 141 18.89 6.15 -12.11
CA VAL A 141 18.07 5.44 -11.11
C VAL A 141 18.80 5.46 -9.78
N HIS A 142 18.13 5.90 -8.71
CA HIS A 142 18.74 6.09 -7.38
C HIS A 142 19.10 4.75 -6.71
N ARG A 143 18.19 3.77 -6.74
CA ARG A 143 18.35 2.39 -6.22
C ARG A 143 18.47 2.21 -4.69
N ASP A 144 18.63 3.28 -3.91
CA ASP A 144 18.50 3.26 -2.43
C ASP A 144 17.70 4.47 -1.91
N LEU A 145 16.57 4.80 -2.57
CA LEU A 145 15.76 5.94 -2.13
C LEU A 145 15.05 5.55 -0.82
N ALA A 146 15.35 6.24 0.27
CA ALA A 146 14.83 5.96 1.60
C ALA A 146 14.87 7.23 2.45
N SER A 147 14.10 7.29 3.55
CA SER A 147 14.05 8.47 4.42
C SER A 147 15.41 8.87 5.02
N LYS A 148 16.33 7.92 5.22
CA LYS A 148 17.72 8.19 5.65
C LYS A 148 18.56 8.92 4.59
N ASN A 149 18.18 8.82 3.31
CA ASN A 149 18.85 9.41 2.16
C ASN A 149 18.11 10.66 1.63
N VAL A 150 17.10 11.14 2.36
CA VAL A 150 16.46 12.44 2.11
C VAL A 150 16.88 13.41 3.20
N LEU A 151 17.64 14.42 2.85
CA LEU A 151 18.18 15.40 3.78
C LEU A 151 17.33 16.68 3.78
N LEU A 152 17.20 17.31 4.94
CA LEU A 152 16.35 18.47 5.17
C LEU A 152 17.18 19.72 5.47
N THR A 153 16.77 20.83 4.85
CA THR A 153 17.25 22.17 5.22
C THR A 153 16.56 22.68 6.49
N LYS A 154 17.08 23.76 7.09
CA LYS A 154 16.43 24.47 8.22
C LYS A 154 14.98 24.89 7.93
N LYS A 155 14.63 25.08 6.66
CA LYS A 155 13.30 25.50 6.22
C LYS A 155 12.41 24.31 5.84
N LEU A 156 12.80 23.07 6.15
CA LEU A 156 12.11 21.84 5.75
C LEU A 156 11.96 21.69 4.23
N HIS A 157 12.95 22.14 3.48
CA HIS A 157 13.10 21.72 2.08
C HIS A 157 13.91 20.43 2.00
N ALA A 158 13.44 19.49 1.19
CA ALA A 158 14.05 18.18 1.03
C ALA A 158 15.02 18.13 -0.15
N LYS A 159 16.13 17.39 0.04
CA LYS A 159 17.14 17.10 -0.97
C LYS A 159 17.50 15.63 -0.96
N ILE A 160 17.46 14.99 -2.12
CA ILE A 160 17.89 13.59 -2.30
C ILE A 160 19.41 13.52 -2.20
N ALA A 161 19.91 12.59 -1.39
CA ALA A 161 21.32 12.36 -1.10
C ALA A 161 21.73 10.91 -1.42
N ASP A 162 23.04 10.65 -1.39
CA ASP A 162 23.63 9.32 -1.57
C ASP A 162 23.33 8.62 -2.90
N LEU A 163 23.53 9.34 -4.00
CA LEU A 163 23.57 8.78 -5.36
C LEU A 163 24.78 7.85 -5.61
N GLY A 164 25.50 7.41 -4.57
CA GLY A 164 26.63 6.47 -4.70
C GLY A 164 26.21 5.07 -5.15
N GLN A 165 24.94 4.74 -4.96
CA GLN A 165 24.31 3.55 -5.53
C GLN A 165 23.56 3.85 -6.82
N ALA A 166 23.56 5.08 -7.32
CA ALA A 166 22.83 5.39 -8.53
C ALA A 166 23.51 4.78 -9.76
N LYS A 167 22.74 4.53 -10.82
CA LYS A 167 23.30 4.02 -12.08
C LYS A 167 22.54 4.60 -13.26
N ALA A 168 23.28 4.92 -14.32
CA ALA A 168 22.71 5.40 -15.57
C ALA A 168 22.13 4.24 -16.37
N PHE A 169 20.87 4.38 -16.80
CA PHE A 169 20.15 3.38 -17.57
C PHE A 169 19.89 3.92 -18.99
N PRO A 170 20.34 3.23 -20.06
CA PRO A 170 19.79 3.45 -21.38
C PRO A 170 18.30 3.12 -21.34
N ARG A 171 17.46 3.94 -21.97
CA ARG A 171 15.99 3.87 -21.89
C ARG A 171 15.47 2.42 -21.96
N GLY A 172 14.80 1.95 -20.90
CA GLY A 172 14.25 0.61 -20.78
C GLY A 172 14.79 -0.20 -19.58
N ALA A 173 14.27 -1.41 -19.40
CA ALA A 173 14.62 -2.28 -18.28
C ALA A 173 16.01 -2.92 -18.46
N MET A 174 16.82 -2.94 -17.39
CA MET A 174 18.19 -3.46 -17.41
C MET A 174 18.42 -4.47 -16.28
N TYR A 175 19.32 -5.45 -16.52
CA TYR A 175 19.83 -6.33 -15.48
C TYR A 175 20.87 -5.60 -14.60
N ALA A 176 20.60 -5.50 -13.31
CA ALA A 176 21.47 -4.88 -12.32
C ALA A 176 21.36 -5.61 -10.97
N THR A 177 22.20 -5.24 -9.99
CA THR A 177 22.29 -5.92 -8.68
C THR A 177 20.90 -6.15 -8.07
N ALA A 178 20.63 -7.38 -7.63
CA ALA A 178 19.39 -7.74 -6.94
C ALA A 178 19.31 -7.08 -5.56
N MET A 179 18.09 -6.72 -5.12
CA MET A 179 17.80 -6.01 -3.87
C MET A 179 18.81 -4.91 -3.49
N PRO A 180 19.02 -3.89 -4.35
CA PRO A 180 19.88 -2.79 -3.98
C PRO A 180 19.23 -1.98 -2.84
N GLY A 181 20.06 -1.41 -1.98
CA GLY A 181 19.61 -0.46 -0.97
C GLY A 181 18.94 -1.09 0.25
N THR A 182 17.94 -0.42 0.80
CA THR A 182 17.28 -0.76 2.06
C THR A 182 16.04 -1.63 1.82
N PRO A 183 15.98 -2.90 2.28
CA PRO A 183 14.96 -3.87 1.88
C PRO A 183 13.50 -3.44 2.09
N VAL A 184 13.22 -2.71 3.17
CA VAL A 184 11.86 -2.22 3.48
C VAL A 184 11.31 -1.22 2.46
N TYR A 185 12.14 -0.68 1.57
CA TYR A 185 11.72 0.21 0.46
C TYR A 185 11.84 -0.47 -0.90
N ALA A 186 12.33 -1.71 -0.96
CA ALA A 186 12.68 -2.37 -2.22
C ALA A 186 11.44 -2.89 -2.95
N ALA A 187 11.34 -2.58 -4.24
CA ALA A 187 10.28 -3.05 -5.11
C ALA A 187 10.38 -4.56 -5.37
N PRO A 188 9.26 -5.29 -5.56
CA PRO A 188 9.25 -6.75 -5.70
C PRO A 188 10.09 -7.25 -6.88
N GLU A 189 10.17 -6.52 -7.98
CA GLU A 189 10.96 -6.90 -9.16
C GLU A 189 12.48 -6.81 -8.95
N THR A 190 12.94 -6.21 -7.85
CA THR A 190 14.36 -6.20 -7.48
C THR A 190 14.80 -7.51 -6.83
N TYR A 191 13.85 -8.33 -6.38
CA TYR A 191 14.13 -9.61 -5.76
C TYR A 191 14.43 -10.66 -6.85
N PRO A 192 15.44 -11.51 -6.64
CA PRO A 192 15.80 -12.54 -7.60
C PRO A 192 14.69 -13.58 -7.70
N LYS A 193 14.20 -13.84 -8.91
CA LYS A 193 13.20 -14.90 -9.16
C LYS A 193 13.86 -16.28 -9.01
N ARG A 194 13.24 -17.21 -8.27
CA ARG A 194 13.62 -18.63 -8.28
C ARG A 194 13.33 -19.18 -9.68
N LEU A 195 14.33 -19.27 -10.56
CA LEU A 195 14.20 -19.98 -11.83
C LEU A 195 14.64 -21.45 -11.62
N GLY A 196 13.69 -22.36 -11.45
CA GLY A 196 13.94 -23.80 -11.53
C GLY A 196 14.94 -24.39 -10.51
N GLY A 197 14.90 -23.95 -9.25
CA GLY A 197 15.75 -24.52 -8.19
C GLY A 197 17.22 -24.08 -8.24
N LEU A 198 17.58 -23.13 -9.11
CA LEU A 198 18.89 -22.47 -9.08
C LEU A 198 18.93 -21.39 -7.97
N PRO A 199 20.11 -21.13 -7.38
CA PRO A 199 20.28 -20.12 -6.34
C PRO A 199 19.87 -18.72 -6.83
N TRP A 200 19.52 -17.84 -5.89
CA TRP A 200 19.27 -16.43 -6.14
C TRP A 200 20.37 -15.84 -7.03
N GLY A 201 20.01 -15.40 -8.24
CA GLY A 201 20.96 -14.77 -9.13
C GLY A 201 21.33 -13.36 -8.63
N ASP A 202 22.60 -12.96 -8.77
CA ASP A 202 23.10 -11.65 -8.33
C ASP A 202 22.51 -10.45 -9.11
N LYS A 203 21.66 -10.71 -10.13
CA LYS A 203 21.10 -9.68 -11.01
C LYS A 203 19.58 -9.83 -11.16
N ALA A 204 18.87 -8.71 -11.02
CA ALA A 204 17.45 -8.54 -11.29
C ALA A 204 17.23 -7.53 -12.43
N ARG A 205 16.09 -7.62 -13.13
CA ARG A 205 15.75 -6.73 -14.25
C ARG A 205 14.74 -5.68 -13.79
N TYR A 206 15.13 -4.41 -13.80
CA TYR A 206 14.29 -3.30 -13.34
C TYR A 206 14.55 -1.99 -14.08
N THR A 207 13.70 -0.99 -13.85
CA THR A 207 13.71 0.35 -14.44
C THR A 207 13.75 1.43 -13.34
N GLU A 208 13.62 2.71 -13.70
CA GLU A 208 13.45 3.83 -12.77
C GLU A 208 12.23 3.70 -11.85
N LYS A 209 11.27 2.83 -12.19
CA LYS A 209 10.06 2.58 -11.41
C LYS A 209 10.30 1.97 -10.03
N ILE A 210 11.50 1.45 -9.75
CA ILE A 210 11.85 1.00 -8.38
C ILE A 210 11.99 2.17 -7.41
N ASP A 211 12.43 3.33 -7.91
CA ASP A 211 12.52 4.53 -7.08
C ASP A 211 11.11 5.07 -6.79
N ILE A 212 10.17 4.91 -7.72
CA ILE A 212 8.75 5.27 -7.51
C ILE A 212 8.11 4.41 -6.41
N PHE A 213 8.41 3.11 -6.41
CA PHE A 213 7.97 2.23 -5.33
C PHE A 213 8.57 2.64 -3.99
N SER A 214 9.88 2.92 -3.97
CA SER A 214 10.59 3.40 -2.78
C SER A 214 10.01 4.72 -2.27
N PHE A 215 9.61 5.62 -3.18
CA PHE A 215 8.89 6.85 -2.87
C PHE A 215 7.54 6.56 -2.20
N GLY A 216 6.75 5.60 -2.71
CA GLY A 216 5.48 5.19 -2.11
C GLY A 216 5.64 4.66 -0.68
N ALA A 217 6.66 3.81 -0.45
CA ALA A 217 6.95 3.29 0.88
C ALA A 217 7.37 4.41 1.86
N MET A 218 8.17 5.38 1.39
CA MET A 218 8.56 6.55 2.19
C MET A 218 7.39 7.53 2.42
N LEU A 219 6.49 7.67 1.44
CA LEU A 219 5.26 8.47 1.59
C LEU A 219 4.35 7.87 2.67
N LEU A 220 4.24 6.54 2.72
CA LEU A 220 3.50 5.86 3.77
C LEU A 220 4.17 6.05 5.14
N GLU A 221 5.50 5.86 5.22
CA GLU A 221 6.29 6.06 6.45
C GLU A 221 6.13 7.47 7.03
N ILE A 222 6.21 8.52 6.22
CA ILE A 222 6.09 9.91 6.70
C ILE A 222 4.67 10.24 7.19
N ILE A 223 3.65 9.59 6.62
CA ILE A 223 2.23 9.80 6.99
C ILE A 223 1.93 9.13 8.33
N ILE A 224 2.28 7.85 8.49
CA ILE A 224 2.01 7.10 9.74
C ILE A 224 3.05 7.41 10.83
N GLY A 225 4.25 7.84 10.44
CA GLY A 225 5.33 8.26 11.33
C GLY A 225 6.23 7.13 11.82
N HIS A 226 6.20 5.96 11.19
CA HIS A 226 7.13 4.87 11.45
C HIS A 226 7.26 3.94 10.23
N LEU A 227 8.33 3.13 10.24
CA LEU A 227 8.44 1.96 9.38
C LEU A 227 7.58 0.82 9.92
N PRO A 228 7.25 -0.21 9.11
CA PRO A 228 6.54 -1.39 9.57
C PRO A 228 7.13 -1.91 10.88
N VAL A 229 6.29 -2.07 11.91
CA VAL A 229 6.71 -2.51 13.26
C VAL A 229 7.23 -3.95 13.23
N ASN A 230 6.61 -4.77 12.38
CA ASN A 230 7.02 -6.14 12.12
C ASN A 230 7.72 -6.23 10.77
N ASP A 231 8.57 -7.24 10.61
CA ASP A 231 9.15 -7.55 9.31
C ASP A 231 8.04 -7.79 8.28
N LEU A 232 8.19 -7.13 7.14
CA LEU A 232 7.30 -7.35 6.01
C LEU A 232 7.45 -8.80 5.53
N PRO A 233 6.36 -9.49 5.21
CA PRO A 233 6.43 -10.78 4.55
C PRO A 233 7.32 -10.75 3.32
N ASP A 234 7.91 -11.88 2.93
CA ASP A 234 8.66 -11.94 1.67
C ASP A 234 7.78 -11.53 0.48
N PRO A 235 8.28 -10.69 -0.44
CA PRO A 235 7.50 -10.25 -1.59
C PRO A 235 7.27 -11.35 -2.62
N ILE A 236 8.07 -12.40 -2.58
CA ILE A 236 8.01 -13.53 -3.51
C ILE A 236 7.88 -14.80 -2.68
N LEU A 237 6.80 -15.53 -2.91
CA LEU A 237 6.51 -16.82 -2.27
C LEU A 237 7.36 -17.94 -2.88
N GLU A 238 7.35 -19.12 -2.26
CA GLU A 238 8.21 -20.24 -2.69
C GLU A 238 7.93 -20.74 -4.11
N ASP A 239 6.67 -20.62 -4.54
CA ASP A 239 6.14 -20.92 -5.87
C ASP A 239 6.48 -19.83 -6.92
N GLY A 240 7.07 -18.71 -6.48
CA GLY A 240 7.42 -17.57 -7.31
C GLY A 240 6.30 -16.55 -7.50
N GLU A 241 5.15 -16.72 -6.86
CA GLU A 241 4.08 -15.72 -6.88
C GLU A 241 4.48 -14.46 -6.09
N ILE A 242 4.11 -13.29 -6.61
CA ILE A 242 4.40 -12.02 -5.96
C ILE A 242 3.23 -11.68 -5.04
N VAL A 243 3.52 -11.47 -3.75
CA VAL A 243 2.52 -11.00 -2.79
C VAL A 243 2.18 -9.54 -3.10
N PRO A 244 0.90 -9.17 -3.31
CA PRO A 244 0.49 -7.78 -3.47
C PRO A 244 0.99 -6.90 -2.33
N GLU A 245 1.59 -5.75 -2.65
CA GLU A 245 2.21 -4.90 -1.62
C GLU A 245 1.18 -4.35 -0.62
N TYR A 246 -0.06 -4.12 -1.06
CA TYR A 246 -1.15 -3.71 -0.17
C TYR A 246 -1.48 -4.77 0.89
N ILE A 247 -1.24 -6.06 0.61
CA ILE A 247 -1.38 -7.14 1.60
C ILE A 247 -0.20 -7.11 2.56
N ARG A 248 1.03 -6.99 2.03
CA ARG A 248 2.27 -6.93 2.84
C ARG A 248 2.25 -5.77 3.84
N ARG A 249 1.63 -4.65 3.45
CA ARG A 249 1.51 -3.42 4.24
C ARG A 249 0.09 -3.13 4.71
N SER A 250 -0.75 -4.16 4.80
CA SER A 250 -2.16 -3.99 5.20
C SER A 250 -2.30 -3.25 6.53
N GLU A 251 -1.44 -3.54 7.51
CA GLU A 251 -1.42 -2.86 8.82
C GLU A 251 -1.14 -1.35 8.69
N ASP A 252 -0.11 -0.99 7.93
CA ASP A 252 0.31 0.40 7.72
C ASP A 252 -0.75 1.19 6.93
N LEU A 253 -1.35 0.58 5.91
CA LEU A 253 -2.40 1.18 5.09
C LEU A 253 -3.70 1.38 5.88
N GLU A 254 -4.03 0.44 6.75
CA GLU A 254 -5.17 0.54 7.65
C GLU A 254 -4.95 1.63 8.72
N GLU A 255 -3.72 1.79 9.22
CA GLU A 255 -3.37 2.89 10.13
C GLU A 255 -3.45 4.27 9.43
N MET A 256 -2.99 4.35 8.19
CA MET A 256 -3.16 5.54 7.36
C MET A 256 -4.64 5.90 7.15
N GLY A 257 -5.48 4.88 6.96
CA GLY A 257 -6.91 5.01 6.74
C GLY A 257 -7.27 5.33 5.27
N PRO A 258 -8.38 4.78 4.75
CA PRO A 258 -8.77 4.90 3.34
C PRO A 258 -9.14 6.34 2.92
N ASP A 259 -9.59 7.15 3.89
CA ASP A 259 -10.02 8.55 3.64
C ASP A 259 -8.84 9.53 3.60
N HIS A 260 -7.61 9.07 3.85
CA HIS A 260 -6.46 9.96 3.79
C HIS A 260 -6.29 10.50 2.36
N PRO A 261 -6.10 11.82 2.15
CA PRO A 261 -6.07 12.41 0.81
C PRO A 261 -5.03 11.82 -0.15
N LEU A 262 -3.94 11.27 0.40
CA LEU A 262 -2.84 10.65 -0.33
C LEU A 262 -2.94 9.12 -0.44
N HIS A 263 -4.01 8.48 0.08
CA HIS A 263 -4.15 7.02 0.11
C HIS A 263 -4.02 6.40 -1.28
N ASN A 264 -4.74 6.96 -2.26
CA ASN A 264 -4.68 6.49 -3.64
C ASN A 264 -3.29 6.69 -4.28
N LEU A 265 -2.57 7.76 -3.93
CA LEU A 265 -1.21 8.00 -4.42
C LEU A 265 -0.24 6.95 -3.87
N VAL A 266 -0.34 6.62 -2.57
CA VAL A 266 0.45 5.56 -1.93
C VAL A 266 0.22 4.23 -2.64
N LEU A 267 -1.05 3.82 -2.82
CA LEU A 267 -1.39 2.56 -3.49
C LEU A 267 -0.85 2.49 -4.92
N LYS A 268 -1.01 3.56 -5.72
CA LYS A 268 -0.48 3.62 -7.08
C LYS A 268 1.04 3.48 -7.13
N CYS A 269 1.76 4.09 -6.18
CA CYS A 269 3.22 4.00 -6.12
C CYS A 269 3.68 2.59 -5.71
N LEU A 270 2.92 1.93 -4.83
CA LEU A 270 3.19 0.58 -4.33
C LEU A 270 2.67 -0.55 -5.24
N GLU A 271 2.21 -0.24 -6.46
CA GLU A 271 1.77 -1.25 -7.43
C GLU A 271 2.87 -2.27 -7.73
N ASN A 272 2.52 -3.56 -7.73
CA ASN A 272 3.49 -4.64 -8.01
C ASN A 272 3.96 -4.64 -9.47
N ILE A 273 3.11 -4.16 -10.39
CA ILE A 273 3.44 -4.03 -11.81
C ILE A 273 4.11 -2.66 -12.04
N PRO A 274 5.41 -2.61 -12.38
CA PRO A 274 6.16 -1.34 -12.47
C PRO A 274 5.56 -0.34 -13.46
N GLU A 275 4.94 -0.83 -14.54
CA GLU A 275 4.33 -0.01 -15.58
C GLU A 275 3.07 0.71 -15.10
N LYS A 276 2.37 0.16 -14.09
CA LYS A 276 1.17 0.79 -13.50
C LYS A 276 1.51 1.92 -12.52
N ARG A 277 2.74 1.95 -12.02
CA ARG A 277 3.19 3.03 -11.14
C ARG A 277 3.24 4.36 -11.91
N PRO A 278 2.90 5.48 -11.29
CA PRO A 278 3.06 6.79 -11.92
C PRO A 278 4.54 7.09 -12.19
N SER A 279 4.80 8.05 -13.06
CA SER A 279 6.09 8.69 -13.21
C SER A 279 6.30 9.73 -12.10
N ALA A 280 7.55 10.10 -11.83
CA ALA A 280 7.86 11.16 -10.85
C ALA A 280 7.16 12.49 -11.18
N ARG A 281 6.94 12.78 -12.47
CA ARG A 281 6.18 13.94 -12.93
C ARG A 281 4.69 13.88 -12.55
N GLU A 282 4.06 12.72 -12.75
CA GLU A 282 2.64 12.55 -12.39
C GLU A 282 2.44 12.66 -10.86
N ILE A 283 3.40 12.16 -10.08
CA ILE A 283 3.43 12.34 -8.62
C ILE A 283 3.53 13.81 -8.25
N GLU A 284 4.44 14.56 -8.87
CA GLU A 284 4.61 16.00 -8.67
C GLU A 284 3.29 16.75 -8.96
N GLU A 285 2.67 16.48 -10.11
CA GLU A 285 1.40 17.08 -10.52
C GLU A 285 0.25 16.74 -9.56
N GLU A 286 0.23 15.53 -8.98
CA GLU A 286 -0.75 15.10 -7.98
C GLU A 286 -0.54 15.82 -6.63
N LEU A 287 0.70 15.91 -6.14
CA LEU A 287 1.04 16.60 -4.89
C LEU A 287 0.81 18.12 -4.96
N LEU A 288 1.06 18.74 -6.12
CA LEU A 288 0.82 20.16 -6.34
C LEU A 288 -0.65 20.57 -6.15
N LYS A 289 -1.60 19.65 -6.38
CA LYS A 289 -3.03 19.92 -6.15
C LYS A 289 -3.33 20.20 -4.67
N PHE A 290 -2.65 19.48 -3.77
CA PHE A 290 -2.78 19.65 -2.33
C PHE A 290 -2.00 20.87 -1.81
N SER A 291 -0.87 21.22 -2.44
CA SER A 291 -0.13 22.45 -2.09
C SER A 291 -0.97 23.72 -2.30
N LYS A 292 -1.78 23.75 -3.37
CA LYS A 292 -2.65 24.90 -3.71
C LYS A 292 -3.85 25.04 -2.76
N SER A 293 -4.41 23.94 -2.25
CA SER A 293 -5.52 24.00 -1.30
C SER A 293 -5.08 24.46 0.10
N VAL A 294 -3.82 24.22 0.48
CA VAL A 294 -3.25 24.61 1.79
C VAL A 294 -2.89 26.12 1.85
N CYS A 295 -2.76 26.82 0.72
CA CYS A 295 -2.31 28.22 0.68
C CYS A 295 -3.42 29.31 0.79
N SER A 296 -4.65 28.97 1.16
CA SER A 296 -5.71 29.98 1.36
C SER A 296 -5.62 30.61 2.77
N PRO A 297 -5.43 31.94 2.92
CA PRO A 297 -5.30 32.59 4.22
C PRO A 297 -6.68 32.81 4.84
N SER A 298 -7.25 31.75 5.39
CA SER A 298 -8.41 31.80 6.27
C SER A 298 -8.29 30.68 7.29
N GLY A 299 -7.63 31.00 8.41
CA GLY A 299 -7.69 30.35 9.72
C GLY A 299 -7.78 28.83 9.76
N ASP A 300 -6.68 28.19 10.19
CA ASP A 300 -6.63 27.00 11.05
C ASP A 300 -7.97 26.28 11.26
N LYS A 301 -8.45 25.63 10.20
CA LYS A 301 -9.50 24.61 10.22
C LYS A 301 -9.25 23.54 9.15
N VAL A 302 -7.98 23.22 8.87
CA VAL A 302 -7.66 21.81 8.62
C VAL A 302 -7.58 21.24 10.02
N GLY A 303 -8.74 20.84 10.55
CA GLY A 303 -8.85 20.33 11.91
C GLY A 303 -7.74 19.33 12.12
N ALA A 304 -7.06 19.42 13.27
CA ALA A 304 -6.20 18.35 13.75
C ALA A 304 -6.93 17.04 13.43
N MET A 305 -6.42 16.29 12.44
CA MET A 305 -6.99 15.01 12.10
C MET A 305 -6.67 14.16 13.31
N SER A 306 -7.60 14.19 14.26
CA SER A 306 -7.65 13.27 15.39
C SER A 306 -7.48 11.90 14.76
N HIS A 307 -6.48 11.14 15.23
CA HIS A 307 -6.56 9.69 15.12
C HIS A 307 -8.00 9.33 15.44
N VAL A 308 -8.75 8.84 14.46
CA VAL A 308 -10.16 8.50 14.68
C VAL A 308 -10.09 7.34 15.65
N HIS A 309 -10.35 7.64 16.92
CA HIS A 309 -10.24 6.67 17.99
C HIS A 309 -11.48 5.80 17.87
N TYR A 310 -11.31 4.58 17.38
CA TYR A 310 -12.36 3.58 17.36
C TYR A 310 -12.38 2.87 18.71
N ASP A 311 -13.57 2.52 19.18
CA ASP A 311 -13.71 1.68 20.37
C ASP A 311 -13.26 0.25 20.08
N HIS A 312 -13.46 -0.21 18.84
CA HIS A 312 -13.07 -1.54 18.37
C HIS A 312 -12.57 -1.52 16.92
N LYS A 313 -11.60 -2.38 16.62
CA LYS A 313 -11.02 -2.54 15.28
C LYS A 313 -10.96 -4.02 14.93
N PHE A 314 -11.73 -4.44 13.93
CA PHE A 314 -11.85 -5.84 13.54
C PHE A 314 -11.53 -6.05 12.07
N LYS A 315 -10.75 -7.09 11.81
CA LYS A 315 -10.56 -7.67 10.48
C LYS A 315 -11.38 -8.95 10.37
N LEU A 316 -12.18 -9.09 9.32
CA LEU A 316 -12.90 -10.32 9.01
C LEU A 316 -12.62 -10.79 7.58
N VAL A 317 -12.72 -12.10 7.40
CA VAL A 317 -12.50 -12.75 6.10
C VAL A 317 -13.81 -13.36 5.60
N VAL A 318 -14.10 -13.20 4.31
CA VAL A 318 -15.27 -13.81 3.64
C VAL A 318 -14.80 -14.93 2.72
N LEU A 319 -15.25 -16.15 2.99
CA LEU A 319 -14.74 -17.40 2.42
C LEU A 319 -15.86 -18.25 1.81
N GLY A 320 -15.50 -19.21 0.96
CA GLY A 320 -16.44 -20.09 0.26
C GLY A 320 -16.04 -20.36 -1.19
N GLU A 321 -16.71 -21.33 -1.82
CA GLU A 321 -16.43 -21.74 -3.20
C GLU A 321 -16.68 -20.59 -4.22
N SER A 322 -16.15 -20.72 -5.45
CA SER A 322 -16.47 -19.77 -6.50
C SER A 322 -17.96 -19.76 -6.83
N GLY A 323 -18.54 -18.58 -7.10
CA GLY A 323 -19.93 -18.45 -7.53
C GLY A 323 -21.00 -18.54 -6.44
N VAL A 324 -20.61 -18.74 -5.17
CA VAL A 324 -21.55 -18.76 -4.02
C VAL A 324 -22.11 -17.38 -3.64
N GLY A 325 -21.52 -16.29 -4.16
CA GLY A 325 -22.01 -14.93 -3.97
C GLY A 325 -21.34 -14.09 -2.87
N LYS A 326 -20.10 -14.41 -2.49
CA LYS A 326 -19.29 -13.64 -1.50
C LYS A 326 -19.20 -12.15 -1.83
N THR A 327 -18.67 -11.83 -3.02
CA THR A 327 -18.57 -10.45 -3.53
C THR A 327 -19.94 -9.76 -3.58
N SER A 328 -21.01 -10.49 -3.90
CA SER A 328 -22.37 -9.94 -3.92
C SER A 328 -22.87 -9.58 -2.52
N ILE A 329 -22.61 -10.41 -1.51
CA ILE A 329 -22.95 -10.14 -0.10
C ILE A 329 -22.17 -8.91 0.39
N VAL A 330 -20.85 -8.88 0.17
CA VAL A 330 -19.98 -7.77 0.59
C VAL A 330 -20.40 -6.46 -0.08
N THR A 331 -20.58 -6.48 -1.41
CA THR A 331 -21.02 -5.29 -2.15
C THR A 331 -22.38 -4.79 -1.68
N ARG A 332 -23.32 -5.70 -1.38
CA ARG A 332 -24.66 -5.34 -0.89
C ARG A 332 -24.61 -4.75 0.52
N PHE A 333 -23.74 -5.27 1.38
CA PHE A 333 -23.49 -4.71 2.70
C PHE A 333 -22.92 -3.29 2.63
N LEU A 334 -22.02 -3.03 1.67
CA LEU A 334 -21.40 -1.72 1.48
C LEU A 334 -22.30 -0.72 0.72
N LYS A 335 -23.23 -1.19 -0.12
CA LYS A 335 -24.09 -0.35 -0.98
C LYS A 335 -25.57 -0.69 -0.75
N THR A 336 -26.16 -0.11 0.28
CA THR A 336 -27.55 -0.36 0.72
C THR A 336 -28.63 0.09 -0.28
N ASP A 337 -28.35 1.06 -1.15
CA ASP A 337 -29.38 1.74 -1.98
C ASP A 337 -29.49 1.26 -3.44
N SER A 338 -28.68 0.27 -3.88
CA SER A 338 -28.65 -0.15 -5.29
C SER A 338 -29.17 -1.58 -5.51
N GLN A 339 -30.04 -1.78 -6.50
CA GLN A 339 -30.45 -3.13 -6.93
C GLN A 339 -29.25 -3.87 -7.52
N LEU A 340 -29.14 -5.18 -7.27
CA LEU A 340 -27.99 -5.98 -7.71
C LEU A 340 -27.83 -5.96 -9.25
N SER A 341 -28.93 -5.75 -9.98
CA SER A 341 -28.97 -5.62 -11.44
C SER A 341 -28.32 -4.34 -11.99
N GLU A 342 -28.09 -3.32 -11.17
CA GLU A 342 -27.46 -2.05 -11.56
C GLU A 342 -25.97 -1.98 -11.21
N LEU A 343 -25.46 -2.96 -10.46
CA LEU A 343 -24.06 -3.03 -10.05
C LEU A 343 -23.26 -3.84 -11.07
N VAL A 344 -22.30 -3.19 -11.72
CA VAL A 344 -21.27 -3.89 -12.52
C VAL A 344 -20.35 -4.62 -11.54
N LEU A 345 -20.57 -5.91 -11.36
CA LEU A 345 -19.71 -6.76 -10.54
C LEU A 345 -18.44 -7.11 -11.35
N PRO A 346 -17.24 -6.76 -10.86
CA PRO A 346 -16.00 -7.24 -11.47
C PRO A 346 -15.93 -8.77 -11.31
N SER A 347 -15.39 -9.47 -12.31
CA SER A 347 -15.06 -10.88 -12.15
C SER A 347 -13.95 -11.00 -11.11
N THR A 348 -14.27 -11.38 -9.87
CA THR A 348 -13.34 -11.43 -8.73
C THR A 348 -12.22 -12.45 -8.98
N LEU A 349 -11.12 -11.98 -9.61
CA LEU A 349 -9.92 -12.76 -9.91
C LEU A 349 -8.87 -12.67 -8.79
N GLN A 350 -9.04 -11.71 -7.87
CA GLN A 350 -8.15 -11.40 -6.73
C GLN A 350 -8.97 -11.14 -5.47
N SER A 351 -8.34 -11.21 -4.29
CA SER A 351 -8.96 -10.79 -3.03
C SER A 351 -9.12 -9.27 -2.99
N GLU A 352 -10.29 -8.76 -2.59
CA GLU A 352 -10.56 -7.34 -2.46
C GLU A 352 -10.68 -6.95 -0.97
N ASP A 353 -10.00 -5.87 -0.58
CA ASP A 353 -10.06 -5.31 0.77
C ASP A 353 -11.04 -4.14 0.82
N HIS A 354 -11.99 -4.19 1.74
CA HIS A 354 -12.96 -3.13 1.98
C HIS A 354 -12.85 -2.63 3.43
N PHE A 355 -12.91 -1.32 3.63
CA PHE A 355 -12.82 -0.69 4.95
C PHE A 355 -14.09 0.10 5.21
N GLU A 356 -14.83 -0.27 6.25
CA GLU A 356 -16.11 0.34 6.60
C GLU A 356 -16.09 0.86 8.04
N ARG A 357 -16.74 2.01 8.27
CA ARG A 357 -16.90 2.60 9.60
C ARG A 357 -18.32 2.42 10.05
N LEU A 358 -18.51 1.67 11.13
CA LEU A 358 -19.83 1.34 11.64
C LEU A 358 -19.99 1.92 13.04
N ARG A 359 -21.16 2.48 13.31
CA ARG A 359 -21.62 2.70 14.68
C ARG A 359 -22.50 1.52 15.06
N PHE A 360 -22.01 0.67 15.96
CA PHE A 360 -22.73 -0.50 16.44
C PHE A 360 -23.14 -0.28 17.88
N ARG A 361 -24.44 -0.10 18.12
CA ARG A 361 -24.98 0.42 19.40
C ARG A 361 -24.31 1.77 19.73
N ASP A 362 -23.66 1.87 20.89
CA ASP A 362 -22.94 3.07 21.32
C ASP A 362 -21.43 3.05 21.01
N LYS A 363 -20.94 2.06 20.27
CA LYS A 363 -19.52 1.88 19.99
C LYS A 363 -19.18 2.18 18.52
N SER A 364 -18.03 2.80 18.31
CA SER A 364 -17.42 3.02 17.02
C SER A 364 -16.55 1.83 16.63
N VAL A 365 -16.88 1.18 15.52
CA VAL A 365 -16.20 -0.02 15.02
C VAL A 365 -15.61 0.26 13.65
N HIS A 366 -14.30 0.01 13.50
CA HIS A 366 -13.66 -0.04 12.19
C HIS A 366 -13.61 -1.48 11.70
N LEU A 367 -14.19 -1.74 10.53
CA LEU A 367 -14.33 -3.07 9.98
C LEU A 367 -13.51 -3.19 8.68
N HIS A 368 -12.50 -4.05 8.70
CA HIS A 368 -11.76 -4.46 7.51
C HIS A 368 -12.32 -5.78 7.00
N ILE A 369 -13.03 -5.74 5.87
CA ILE A 369 -13.65 -6.90 5.22
C ILE A 369 -12.77 -7.34 4.06
N VAL A 370 -12.25 -8.57 4.14
CA VAL A 370 -11.47 -9.18 3.06
C VAL A 370 -12.35 -10.14 2.27
N ASP A 371 -12.71 -9.79 1.03
CA ASP A 371 -13.43 -10.67 0.10
C ASP A 371 -12.44 -11.58 -0.63
N VAL A 372 -12.45 -12.88 -0.33
CA VAL A 372 -11.48 -13.84 -0.89
C VAL A 372 -11.99 -14.44 -2.20
N GLY A 373 -11.24 -14.28 -3.29
CA GLY A 373 -11.60 -14.81 -4.62
C GLY A 373 -11.67 -16.34 -4.67
N GLY A 374 -12.86 -16.89 -4.97
CA GLY A 374 -13.13 -18.33 -4.88
C GLY A 374 -12.52 -19.22 -5.97
N HIS A 375 -11.99 -18.67 -7.07
CA HIS A 375 -11.51 -19.48 -8.21
C HIS A 375 -10.08 -20.04 -8.05
N LYS A 376 -9.30 -19.60 -7.04
CA LYS A 376 -7.89 -19.97 -6.88
C LYS A 376 -7.44 -20.20 -5.44
N PHE A 377 -8.33 -20.04 -4.47
CA PHE A 377 -7.97 -20.21 -3.06
C PHE A 377 -8.17 -21.67 -2.66
N THR A 378 -7.10 -22.46 -2.67
CA THR A 378 -7.08 -23.82 -2.09
C THR A 378 -6.37 -23.77 -0.74
N LYS A 379 -6.59 -24.77 0.12
CA LYS A 379 -5.91 -24.94 1.44
C LYS A 379 -4.37 -24.84 1.34
N ALA A 380 -3.80 -25.07 0.15
CA ALA A 380 -2.37 -24.99 -0.14
C ALA A 380 -1.91 -23.63 -0.71
N SER A 381 -2.79 -22.62 -0.79
CA SER A 381 -2.39 -21.29 -1.24
C SER A 381 -1.43 -20.67 -0.22
N SER A 382 -0.24 -20.32 -0.69
CA SER A 382 0.82 -19.64 0.05
C SER A 382 0.39 -18.25 0.57
N LEU A 383 -0.75 -17.72 0.10
CA LEU A 383 -1.35 -16.47 0.55
C LEU A 383 -2.24 -16.61 1.80
N VAL A 384 -2.65 -17.83 2.19
CA VAL A 384 -3.54 -18.08 3.35
C VAL A 384 -3.01 -17.42 4.63
N PRO A 385 -1.75 -17.62 5.05
CA PRO A 385 -1.26 -17.01 6.29
C PRO A 385 -1.23 -15.48 6.24
N GLN A 386 -1.08 -14.88 5.05
CA GLN A 386 -1.02 -13.43 4.88
C GLN A 386 -2.40 -12.80 4.95
N ILE A 387 -3.39 -13.39 4.26
CA ILE A 387 -4.76 -12.89 4.22
C ILE A 387 -5.42 -13.03 5.60
N PHE A 388 -5.20 -14.15 6.29
CA PHE A 388 -5.84 -14.47 7.56
C PHE A 388 -5.12 -13.87 8.78
N ARG A 389 -3.95 -13.24 8.57
CA ARG A 389 -3.18 -12.60 9.64
C ARG A 389 -4.06 -11.59 10.39
N ARG A 390 -4.19 -11.79 11.71
CA ARG A 390 -4.99 -10.98 12.64
C ARG A 390 -6.49 -10.89 12.32
N ALA A 391 -7.04 -11.81 11.52
CA ALA A 391 -8.49 -11.93 11.38
C ALA A 391 -9.11 -12.26 12.76
N ARG A 392 -10.18 -11.55 13.11
CA ARG A 392 -10.93 -11.68 14.38
C ARG A 392 -12.31 -12.29 14.17
N GLY A 393 -12.74 -12.48 12.93
CA GLY A 393 -13.98 -13.17 12.57
C GLY A 393 -13.94 -13.70 11.15
N ALA A 394 -14.79 -14.68 10.86
CA ALA A 394 -14.92 -15.23 9.51
C ALA A 394 -16.39 -15.41 9.11
N VAL A 395 -16.68 -15.15 7.83
CA VAL A 395 -17.95 -15.47 7.19
C VAL A 395 -17.69 -16.56 6.15
N ILE A 396 -18.31 -17.72 6.30
CA ILE A 396 -18.21 -18.81 5.33
C ILE A 396 -19.52 -18.89 4.57
N VAL A 397 -19.46 -18.74 3.24
CA VAL A 397 -20.64 -18.68 2.37
C VAL A 397 -20.69 -19.93 1.51
N PHE A 398 -21.86 -20.58 1.48
CA PHE A 398 -22.18 -21.64 0.51
C PHE A 398 -23.49 -21.31 -0.22
N ASP A 399 -23.72 -21.98 -1.34
CA ASP A 399 -24.90 -21.80 -2.18
C ASP A 399 -25.95 -22.88 -1.85
N LEU A 400 -27.16 -22.48 -1.46
CA LEU A 400 -28.27 -23.39 -1.14
C LEU A 400 -28.71 -24.26 -2.35
N LEU A 401 -28.32 -23.87 -3.56
CA LEU A 401 -28.58 -24.58 -4.82
C LEU A 401 -27.46 -25.55 -5.21
N SER A 402 -26.34 -25.55 -4.47
CA SER A 402 -25.16 -26.37 -4.81
C SER A 402 -24.69 -27.19 -3.62
N GLU A 403 -25.03 -28.49 -3.63
CA GLU A 403 -24.55 -29.45 -2.63
C GLU A 403 -23.02 -29.51 -2.57
N MET A 404 -22.34 -29.39 -3.73
CA MET A 404 -20.88 -29.33 -3.80
C MET A 404 -20.30 -28.17 -2.99
N SER A 405 -20.96 -27.01 -3.00
CA SER A 405 -20.48 -25.85 -2.25
C SER A 405 -20.58 -26.04 -0.74
N PHE A 406 -21.55 -26.84 -0.28
CA PHE A 406 -21.70 -27.21 1.13
C PHE A 406 -20.67 -28.25 1.57
N LEU A 407 -20.34 -29.22 0.70
CA LEU A 407 -19.32 -30.24 0.98
C LEU A 407 -17.91 -29.65 1.23
N GLU A 408 -17.62 -28.45 0.71
CA GLU A 408 -16.37 -27.74 0.94
C GLU A 408 -16.35 -26.90 2.24
N VAL A 409 -17.51 -26.64 2.87
CA VAL A 409 -17.59 -25.87 4.13
C VAL A 409 -16.70 -26.42 5.24
N PRO A 410 -16.63 -27.74 5.51
CA PRO A 410 -15.72 -28.29 6.52
C PRO A 410 -14.26 -27.91 6.28
N ASN A 411 -13.80 -27.90 5.02
CA ASN A 411 -12.44 -27.53 4.65
C ASN A 411 -12.17 -26.05 4.96
N TRP A 412 -13.16 -25.17 4.70
CA TRP A 412 -13.05 -23.74 5.02
C TRP A 412 -12.99 -23.47 6.52
N VAL A 413 -13.77 -24.19 7.32
CA VAL A 413 -13.74 -24.10 8.79
C VAL A 413 -12.37 -24.52 9.32
N GLU A 414 -11.81 -25.60 8.79
CA GLU A 414 -10.47 -26.08 9.17
C GLU A 414 -9.39 -25.04 8.86
N VAL A 415 -9.39 -24.45 7.66
CA VAL A 415 -8.45 -23.38 7.27
C VAL A 415 -8.49 -22.19 8.23
N VAL A 416 -9.70 -21.75 8.61
CA VAL A 416 -9.90 -20.64 9.55
C VAL A 416 -9.34 -20.99 10.93
N ARG A 417 -9.67 -22.17 11.46
CA ARG A 417 -9.22 -22.60 12.79
C ARG A 417 -7.70 -22.83 12.85
N ASP A 418 -7.12 -23.44 11.82
CA ASP A 418 -5.68 -23.67 11.72
C ASP A 418 -4.88 -22.36 11.68
N THR A 419 -5.43 -21.32 11.04
CA THR A 419 -4.70 -20.06 10.81
C THR A 419 -4.97 -19.00 11.88
N CYS A 420 -6.20 -18.93 12.40
CA CYS A 420 -6.64 -17.89 13.32
C CYS A 420 -6.86 -18.37 14.76
N GLY A 421 -6.84 -19.68 15.00
CA GLY A 421 -7.13 -20.31 16.30
C GLY A 421 -8.58 -20.78 16.44
N GLU A 422 -8.84 -21.67 17.39
CA GLU A 422 -10.17 -22.30 17.58
C GLU A 422 -11.26 -21.35 18.10
N GLU A 423 -10.88 -20.23 18.71
CA GLU A 423 -11.81 -19.29 19.35
C GLU A 423 -12.35 -18.20 18.41
N ILE A 424 -11.97 -18.19 17.14
CA ILE A 424 -12.47 -17.20 16.18
C ILE A 424 -13.97 -17.40 15.92
N PRO A 425 -14.82 -16.36 16.05
CA PRO A 425 -16.23 -16.46 15.70
C PRO A 425 -16.40 -16.64 14.19
N ILE A 426 -17.18 -17.66 13.82
CA ILE A 426 -17.48 -18.01 12.44
C ILE A 426 -19.00 -17.98 12.23
N VAL A 427 -19.43 -17.21 11.23
CA VAL A 427 -20.82 -17.19 10.75
C VAL A 427 -20.91 -17.97 9.44
N LEU A 428 -21.68 -19.06 9.46
CA LEU A 428 -22.00 -19.85 8.28
C LEU A 428 -23.23 -19.26 7.57
N VAL A 429 -23.11 -19.02 6.27
CA VAL A 429 -24.13 -18.34 5.46
C VAL A 429 -24.57 -19.24 4.31
N GLY A 430 -25.85 -19.62 4.32
CA GLY A 430 -26.50 -20.24 3.17
C GLY A 430 -27.08 -19.15 2.25
N ASN A 431 -26.44 -18.88 1.12
CA ASN A 431 -26.87 -17.82 0.20
C ASN A 431 -27.81 -18.35 -0.90
N LYS A 432 -28.54 -17.44 -1.55
CA LYS A 432 -29.55 -17.69 -2.61
C LYS A 432 -30.87 -18.29 -2.10
N ASP A 433 -31.28 -17.90 -0.89
CA ASP A 433 -32.58 -18.29 -0.30
C ASP A 433 -33.80 -17.69 -1.03
N ASP A 434 -33.60 -16.87 -2.07
CA ASP A 434 -34.68 -16.35 -2.89
C ASP A 434 -35.20 -17.33 -3.97
N GLU A 435 -34.53 -18.47 -4.15
CA GLU A 435 -34.88 -19.47 -5.16
C GLU A 435 -35.64 -20.66 -4.53
N LEU A 436 -36.63 -21.19 -5.24
CA LEU A 436 -37.54 -22.23 -4.69
C LEU A 436 -36.94 -23.64 -4.65
N GLU A 437 -35.96 -23.92 -5.51
CA GLU A 437 -35.37 -25.26 -5.66
C GLU A 437 -34.11 -25.40 -4.81
N ARG A 438 -34.27 -25.85 -3.56
CA ARG A 438 -33.14 -26.10 -2.65
C ARG A 438 -32.53 -27.49 -2.85
N TRP A 439 -31.21 -27.57 -2.99
CA TRP A 439 -30.48 -28.82 -3.23
C TRP A 439 -29.67 -29.27 -2.00
N VAL A 440 -29.48 -28.39 -1.01
CA VAL A 440 -28.84 -28.72 0.28
C VAL A 440 -29.91 -28.99 1.33
N ASP A 441 -29.91 -30.16 1.97
CA ASP A 441 -30.90 -30.49 3.01
C ASP A 441 -30.67 -29.65 4.29
N SER A 442 -31.71 -28.97 4.78
CA SER A 442 -31.64 -28.14 6.00
C SER A 442 -31.16 -28.94 7.21
N ARG A 443 -31.54 -30.22 7.31
CA ARG A 443 -31.15 -31.08 8.43
C ARG A 443 -29.65 -31.35 8.45
N GLN A 444 -29.04 -31.55 7.28
CA GLN A 444 -27.59 -31.75 7.16
C GLN A 444 -26.83 -30.50 7.59
N VAL A 445 -27.36 -29.31 7.27
CA VAL A 445 -26.76 -28.04 7.71
C VAL A 445 -26.88 -27.88 9.22
N GLU A 446 -28.04 -28.14 9.80
CA GLU A 446 -28.26 -28.09 11.25
C GLU A 446 -27.33 -29.04 12.01
N GLU A 447 -27.22 -30.31 11.57
CA GLU A 447 -26.31 -31.29 12.16
C GLU A 447 -24.84 -30.84 12.10
N PHE A 448 -24.43 -30.24 10.97
CA PHE A 448 -23.08 -29.70 10.81
C PHE A 448 -22.83 -28.51 11.75
N VAL A 449 -23.78 -27.59 11.81
CA VAL A 449 -23.72 -26.36 12.61
C VAL A 449 -23.67 -26.67 14.10
N ASP A 450 -24.40 -27.69 14.56
CA ASP A 450 -24.38 -28.11 15.96
C ASP A 450 -23.10 -28.87 16.31
N ARG A 451 -22.57 -29.69 15.39
CA ARG A 451 -21.29 -30.36 15.57
C ARG A 451 -20.13 -29.37 15.67
N GLU A 452 -20.07 -28.40 14.77
CA GLU A 452 -18.99 -27.41 14.69
C GLU A 452 -19.24 -26.19 15.58
N LYS A 453 -20.41 -26.12 16.24
CA LYS A 453 -20.86 -25.03 17.11
C LYS A 453 -20.81 -23.65 16.44
N LEU A 454 -21.28 -23.57 15.20
CA LEU A 454 -21.28 -22.35 14.39
C LEU A 454 -22.60 -21.58 14.56
N PHE A 455 -22.61 -20.30 14.19
CA PHE A 455 -23.85 -19.57 13.94
C PHE A 455 -24.24 -19.74 12.47
N TYR A 456 -25.51 -20.06 12.19
CA TYR A 456 -26.00 -20.27 10.83
C TYR A 456 -27.11 -19.29 10.50
N ILE A 457 -27.05 -18.70 9.31
CA ILE A 457 -28.07 -17.81 8.77
C ILE A 457 -28.23 -18.03 7.27
N GLU A 458 -29.47 -18.02 6.80
CA GLU A 458 -29.78 -18.02 5.37
C GLU A 458 -29.92 -16.58 4.87
N SER A 459 -29.38 -16.29 3.69
CA SER A 459 -29.37 -14.94 3.12
C SER A 459 -29.69 -14.94 1.63
N SER A 460 -30.05 -13.78 1.10
CA SER A 460 -30.16 -13.59 -0.34
C SER A 460 -29.50 -12.26 -0.70
N ALA A 461 -28.31 -12.35 -1.29
CA ALA A 461 -27.60 -11.18 -1.81
C ALA A 461 -28.43 -10.40 -2.84
N LYS A 462 -29.30 -11.10 -3.60
CA LYS A 462 -30.16 -10.52 -4.65
C LYS A 462 -31.29 -9.66 -4.04
N SER A 463 -31.99 -10.18 -3.03
CA SER A 463 -33.07 -9.44 -2.36
C SER A 463 -32.56 -8.49 -1.26
N GLY A 464 -31.37 -8.74 -0.72
CA GLY A 464 -30.83 -8.06 0.47
C GLY A 464 -31.27 -8.69 1.79
N LYS A 465 -31.98 -9.82 1.77
CA LYS A 465 -32.43 -10.52 2.98
C LYS A 465 -31.23 -10.98 3.82
N ASN A 466 -31.26 -10.64 5.11
CA ASN A 466 -30.28 -11.06 6.13
C ASN A 466 -28.83 -10.59 5.91
N ILE A 467 -28.57 -9.61 5.02
CA ILE A 467 -27.22 -9.14 4.74
C ILE A 467 -26.64 -8.35 5.91
N ASP A 468 -27.39 -7.42 6.49
CA ASP A 468 -26.91 -6.63 7.62
C ASP A 468 -26.83 -7.47 8.90
N GLU A 469 -27.69 -8.48 9.01
CA GLU A 469 -27.76 -9.42 10.11
C GLU A 469 -26.47 -10.26 10.20
N ILE A 470 -25.93 -10.74 9.06
CA ILE A 470 -24.66 -11.50 9.02
C ILE A 470 -23.54 -10.73 9.74
N PHE A 471 -23.32 -9.47 9.33
CA PHE A 471 -22.24 -8.66 9.88
C PHE A 471 -22.56 -8.15 11.29
N SER A 472 -23.84 -7.91 11.62
CA SER A 472 -24.27 -7.53 12.97
C SER A 472 -23.95 -8.62 13.99
N VAL A 473 -24.29 -9.87 13.66
CA VAL A 473 -24.02 -11.02 14.53
C VAL A 473 -22.53 -11.19 14.71
N LEU A 474 -21.76 -11.14 13.61
CA LEU A 474 -20.33 -11.33 13.68
C LEU A 474 -19.64 -10.22 14.49
N VAL A 475 -20.02 -8.95 14.29
CA VAL A 475 -19.47 -7.82 15.05
C VAL A 475 -19.80 -7.93 16.54
N ASP A 476 -21.03 -8.31 16.91
CA ASP A 476 -21.38 -8.49 18.33
C ASP A 476 -20.58 -9.62 18.98
N LEU A 477 -20.40 -10.74 18.29
CA LEU A 477 -19.56 -11.84 18.75
C LEU A 477 -18.09 -11.39 18.93
N MET A 478 -17.54 -10.65 17.96
CA MET A 478 -16.17 -10.13 18.05
C MET A 478 -15.98 -9.16 19.23
N ILE A 479 -16.95 -8.28 19.49
CA ILE A 479 -16.93 -7.36 20.64
C ILE A 479 -16.97 -8.14 21.96
N GLN A 480 -17.81 -9.18 22.03
CA GLN A 480 -17.93 -10.01 23.23
C GLN A 480 -16.63 -10.77 23.50
N CYS A 481 -16.05 -11.41 22.48
CA CYS A 481 -14.75 -12.07 22.56
C CYS A 481 -13.63 -11.13 23.00
N GLU A 482 -13.62 -9.86 22.57
CA GLU A 482 -12.61 -8.89 22.99
C GLU A 482 -12.81 -8.38 24.43
N SER A 483 -14.07 -8.27 24.88
CA SER A 483 -14.40 -7.77 26.23
C SER A 483 -14.13 -8.76 27.36
N GLN A 484 -13.95 -10.05 27.04
CA GLN A 484 -13.71 -11.10 28.01
C GLN A 484 -12.20 -11.24 28.27
N LYS A 485 -11.77 -10.90 29.50
CA LYS A 485 -10.43 -11.25 30.00
C LYS A 485 -10.41 -12.75 30.32
N GLU A 486 -9.30 -13.41 29.96
CA GLU A 486 -8.91 -14.79 30.28
C GLU A 486 -9.77 -15.46 31.37
N GLY A 487 -10.73 -16.33 30.98
CA GLY A 487 -11.22 -17.38 31.88
C GLY A 487 -12.69 -17.80 31.85
N GLU A 488 -13.65 -17.07 31.28
CA GLU A 488 -15.08 -17.46 31.38
C GLU A 488 -15.86 -17.23 30.07
N ALA A 489 -16.38 -18.35 29.53
CA ALA A 489 -17.13 -18.57 28.28
C ALA A 489 -16.28 -18.81 27.01
N THR A 490 -16.44 -19.99 26.42
CA THR A 490 -15.88 -20.31 25.10
C THR A 490 -16.69 -19.59 24.02
N THR A 491 -16.10 -19.32 22.85
CA THR A 491 -16.82 -18.77 21.68
C THR A 491 -18.09 -19.57 21.37
N SER A 492 -18.08 -20.87 21.68
CA SER A 492 -19.23 -21.74 21.53
C SER A 492 -20.39 -21.47 22.49
N ASP A 493 -20.10 -21.02 23.71
CA ASP A 493 -21.12 -20.63 24.70
C ASP A 493 -21.77 -19.30 24.31
N LEU A 494 -20.98 -18.37 23.74
CA LEU A 494 -21.48 -17.11 23.19
C LEU A 494 -22.41 -17.35 22.00
N VAL A 495 -22.03 -18.22 21.07
CA VAL A 495 -22.87 -18.61 19.93
C VAL A 495 -24.17 -19.27 20.39
N ALA A 496 -24.13 -20.14 21.41
CA ALA A 496 -25.32 -20.77 21.97
C ALA A 496 -26.27 -19.75 22.63
N SER A 497 -25.74 -18.84 23.46
CA SER A 497 -26.53 -17.74 24.05
C SER A 497 -27.15 -16.82 22.99
N PHE A 498 -26.41 -16.58 21.90
CA PHE A 498 -26.90 -15.76 20.80
C PHE A 498 -28.02 -16.46 20.00
N LYS A 499 -27.92 -17.78 19.76
CA LYS A 499 -28.98 -18.58 19.11
C LYS A 499 -30.31 -18.49 19.87
N GLU A 500 -30.28 -18.55 21.20
CA GLU A 500 -31.47 -18.42 22.04
C GLU A 500 -32.06 -17.00 21.96
N THR A 501 -31.20 -15.97 21.97
CA THR A 501 -31.63 -14.57 21.88
C THR A 501 -32.23 -14.25 20.50
N PHE A 502 -31.63 -14.78 19.43
CA PHE A 502 -32.06 -14.57 18.05
C PHE A 502 -33.37 -15.28 17.73
N SER A 503 -33.59 -16.50 18.25
CA SER A 503 -34.84 -17.26 18.07
C SER A 503 -36.05 -16.60 18.76
N ASN A 504 -35.81 -15.76 19.76
CA ASN A 504 -36.84 -15.04 20.51
C ASN A 504 -37.15 -13.63 19.97
N ARG A 505 -36.50 -13.19 18.88
CA ARG A 505 -36.78 -11.89 18.26
C ARG A 505 -38.03 -11.98 17.38
N ASP A 506 -39.05 -11.20 17.73
CA ASP A 506 -40.24 -11.03 16.90
C ASP A 506 -39.84 -10.40 15.54
N ALA A 507 -40.10 -11.12 14.44
CA ALA A 507 -39.70 -10.77 13.07
C ALA A 507 -40.33 -9.47 12.51
N SER A 508 -41.05 -8.71 13.34
CA SER A 508 -41.88 -7.57 12.90
C SER A 508 -41.54 -6.22 13.54
N GLN A 509 -40.62 -6.10 14.52
CA GLN A 509 -40.47 -4.81 15.24
C GLN A 509 -39.06 -4.29 15.55
N GLU A 510 -37.96 -5.00 15.33
CA GLU A 510 -36.61 -4.42 15.55
C GLU A 510 -35.79 -4.40 14.26
N LYS A 511 -35.53 -3.20 13.75
CA LYS A 511 -34.53 -3.00 12.68
C LYS A 511 -33.17 -3.48 13.19
N SER A 512 -32.38 -4.13 12.33
CA SER A 512 -31.00 -4.53 12.64
C SER A 512 -30.23 -3.41 13.36
N PRO A 513 -29.41 -3.69 14.39
CA PRO A 513 -28.62 -2.67 15.09
C PRO A 513 -27.69 -1.87 14.17
N ILE A 514 -27.39 -2.39 12.96
CA ILE A 514 -26.62 -1.71 11.90
C ILE A 514 -27.48 -0.71 11.10
N ALA A 515 -28.82 -0.73 11.23
CA ALA A 515 -29.72 0.14 10.47
C ALA A 515 -29.65 1.64 10.85
N GLU A 516 -28.95 2.01 11.93
CA GLU A 516 -28.60 3.41 12.25
C GLU A 516 -27.31 3.88 11.54
N ARG A 517 -27.09 3.41 10.30
CA ARG A 517 -25.91 3.68 9.45
C ARG A 517 -25.64 5.16 9.16
N PHE A 518 -26.56 6.08 9.45
CA PHE A 518 -26.40 7.51 9.16
C PHE A 518 -26.83 8.40 10.34
N LEU A 519 -25.95 8.51 11.34
CA LEU A 519 -25.85 9.71 12.18
C LEU A 519 -24.45 10.33 12.06
N THR A 520 -23.95 10.41 10.83
CA THR A 520 -23.09 11.49 10.38
C THR A 520 -23.92 12.29 9.38
N PRO A 521 -24.03 13.63 9.51
CA PRO A 521 -24.87 14.41 8.62
C PRO A 521 -24.35 14.25 7.18
N PRO A 522 -25.25 14.17 6.17
CA PRO A 522 -24.88 14.42 4.79
C PRO A 522 -24.10 15.73 4.70
N CYS A 523 -23.17 15.84 3.74
CA CYS A 523 -22.32 17.02 3.49
C CYS A 523 -23.08 18.35 3.17
N GLU A 524 -24.33 18.51 3.58
CA GLU A 524 -25.15 19.72 3.37
C GLU A 524 -25.27 20.62 4.62
N ALA A 525 -24.54 20.32 5.70
CA ALA A 525 -24.40 21.24 6.84
C ALA A 525 -23.20 22.20 6.73
N LEU A 526 -22.70 22.46 5.51
CA LEU A 526 -21.77 23.56 5.23
C LEU A 526 -22.55 24.70 4.57
N GLY A 527 -22.51 25.88 5.21
CA GLY A 527 -23.06 27.12 4.66
C GLY A 527 -22.52 27.46 3.26
N PRO A 528 -23.18 28.39 2.55
CA PRO A 528 -23.31 28.41 1.10
C PRO A 528 -21.98 28.70 0.40
N GLY A 529 -21.63 27.87 -0.60
CA GLY A 529 -20.46 28.12 -1.42
C GLY A 529 -20.08 27.07 -2.47
N VAL A 530 -20.98 26.17 -2.90
CA VAL A 530 -20.66 25.19 -3.96
C VAL A 530 -21.41 25.52 -5.25
N ILE A 531 -20.63 25.78 -6.28
CA ILE A 531 -21.04 25.91 -7.67
C ILE A 531 -21.44 24.52 -8.17
N VAL A 532 -22.69 24.36 -8.58
CA VAL A 532 -23.21 23.17 -9.26
C VAL A 532 -22.68 23.18 -10.70
N LEU A 533 -21.85 22.19 -11.06
CA LEU A 533 -21.63 21.85 -12.46
C LEU A 533 -22.79 20.96 -12.89
N ASN A 534 -23.72 21.53 -13.65
CA ASN A 534 -24.82 20.78 -14.25
C ASN A 534 -24.27 19.78 -15.27
N GLU A 535 -24.58 18.51 -15.06
CA GLU A 535 -24.58 17.48 -16.10
C GLU A 535 -25.74 17.79 -17.07
N GLU A 536 -25.42 18.14 -18.31
CA GLU A 536 -26.43 18.24 -19.36
C GLU A 536 -26.94 16.85 -19.74
N LYS A 537 -28.17 16.59 -19.31
CA LYS A 537 -29.07 15.58 -19.86
C LYS A 537 -29.46 15.96 -21.29
N GLU A 538 -29.03 15.21 -22.29
CA GLU A 538 -29.74 15.19 -23.58
C GLU A 538 -30.85 14.14 -23.55
N LYS A 539 -32.08 14.62 -23.33
CA LYS A 539 -33.31 13.89 -23.68
C LYS A 539 -33.66 14.17 -25.14
N LYS A 540 -33.97 13.07 -25.82
CA LYS A 540 -34.60 12.95 -27.14
C LYS A 540 -35.69 14.02 -27.42
N GLY A 541 -35.62 14.59 -28.62
CA GLY A 541 -36.71 15.31 -29.29
C GLY A 541 -36.81 14.87 -30.75
N THR A 542 -37.93 14.24 -31.07
CA THR A 542 -38.39 13.74 -32.37
C THR A 542 -38.72 14.87 -33.35
N THR A 543 -38.37 14.74 -34.64
CA THR A 543 -39.28 14.99 -35.79
C THR A 543 -38.65 14.57 -37.14
N SER A 544 -39.35 13.65 -37.82
CA SER A 544 -39.60 13.46 -39.26
C SER A 544 -38.71 14.11 -40.34
N SER A 545 -38.25 13.29 -41.30
CA SER A 545 -38.74 13.19 -42.71
C SER A 545 -37.62 12.93 -43.75
N THR A 546 -37.65 11.72 -44.32
CA THR A 546 -37.51 11.33 -45.74
C THR A 546 -36.55 12.04 -46.72
N GLU A 547 -35.81 11.18 -47.46
CA GLU A 547 -35.32 11.22 -48.87
C GLU A 547 -33.79 11.10 -49.00
N GLN A 548 -33.30 9.90 -49.36
CA GLN A 548 -32.93 9.44 -50.71
C GLN A 548 -31.57 9.96 -51.25
N ASP A 549 -30.72 8.96 -51.54
CA ASP A 549 -29.88 8.80 -52.73
C ASP A 549 -28.33 8.99 -52.65
N LYS A 550 -27.67 7.94 -53.17
CA LYS A 550 -26.39 7.86 -53.91
C LYS A 550 -25.00 7.98 -53.23
N SER A 551 -24.32 6.81 -53.26
CA SER A 551 -22.97 6.56 -53.83
C SER A 551 -21.91 7.67 -53.78
N ASP A 552 -20.75 7.42 -53.17
CA ASP A 552 -19.58 6.83 -53.86
C ASP A 552 -18.34 6.70 -52.95
N LYS A 553 -17.54 5.70 -53.31
CA LYS A 553 -16.16 5.33 -52.92
C LYS A 553 -15.27 6.37 -52.21
N LYS A 554 -14.51 5.91 -51.20
CA LYS A 554 -13.02 5.88 -51.27
C LYS A 554 -12.36 4.99 -50.22
N LYS A 555 -11.25 4.39 -50.67
CA LYS A 555 -10.41 3.35 -50.08
C LYS A 555 -9.44 3.87 -49.01
N SER A 556 -9.10 3.01 -48.05
CA SER A 556 -7.73 2.75 -47.55
C SER A 556 -7.83 1.59 -46.54
N GLY A 557 -7.17 0.44 -46.66
CA GLY A 557 -5.85 0.19 -47.25
C GLY A 557 -4.83 0.02 -46.12
N CYS A 558 -4.85 -1.14 -45.48
CA CYS A 558 -3.89 -1.65 -44.49
C CYS A 558 -2.48 -1.75 -45.10
N CYS A 559 -1.43 -1.37 -44.35
CA CYS A 559 -0.08 -1.90 -44.48
C CYS A 559 0.66 -1.80 -43.13
N LEU A 560 1.08 -2.97 -42.64
CA LEU A 560 2.04 -3.21 -41.57
C LEU A 560 3.49 -3.14 -42.11
N LEU A 561 4.43 -3.00 -41.16
CA LEU A 561 5.89 -3.22 -41.20
C LEU A 561 6.79 -2.07 -41.67
N ASN A 562 7.47 -1.45 -40.70
CA ASN A 562 8.87 -1.80 -40.39
C ASN A 562 9.15 -1.63 -38.90
#